data_AF-A0A0G4LTJ7-F1
#
_entry.id   AF-A0A0G4LTJ7-F1
#
_cell.length_a   1.000
_cell.length_b   1.000
_cell.length_c   1.000
_cell.angle_alpha   90.00
_cell.angle_beta   90.00
_cell.angle_gamma   90.00
#
_symmetry.space_group_name_H-M   'P 1'
#
loop_
_entity.id
_entity.type
_entity.pdbx_description
1 polymer ?
#
loop_
_entity_poly.entity_id
_entity_poly.type
_entity_poly.pdbx_seq_one_letter_code
_entity_poly.pdbx_strand_id
1 'polypeptide(L)'
;MDDRQGVAVVFEDEDDDEHAGIANETTLTELQDSKIIELDDDDGSVLPQNAAMIAAYYNISYITMQTFLLSLSARTKLKGILEIITSATEFETIQIRRHEDGILRRIYDRVPVKMSQPAYDSPHFKAFVLLQAHFSRMQLPIDLSKDQEI
;
A
#
# COMPACT_ATOMS: atom_id res chain seq x y z
N MET A 1 -2.08 34.03 -7.57
CA MET A 1 -2.50 33.34 -8.80
C MET A 1 -1.52 32.19 -8.89
N ASP A 2 -1.96 31.00 -8.49
CA ASP A 2 -1.11 29.82 -8.27
C ASP A 2 -1.02 29.04 -9.58
N ASP A 3 0.16 29.09 -10.22
CA ASP A 3 0.51 28.30 -11.41
C ASP A 3 0.68 26.84 -10.99
N ARG A 4 -0.43 26.10 -10.95
CA ARG A 4 -0.37 24.64 -10.97
C ARG A 4 -0.24 24.20 -12.42
N GLN A 5 1.00 24.17 -12.92
CA GLN A 5 1.35 23.37 -14.08
C GLN A 5 1.12 21.90 -13.71
N GLY A 6 -0.10 21.42 -13.92
CA GLY A 6 -0.36 19.99 -14.06
C GLY A 6 0.43 19.51 -15.27
N VAL A 7 1.29 18.53 -15.06
CA VAL A 7 1.96 17.83 -16.16
C VAL A 7 0.89 17.03 -16.87
N ALA A 8 0.30 17.60 -17.92
CA ALA A 8 -0.51 16.85 -18.86
C ALA A 8 0.45 15.93 -19.63
N VAL A 9 0.39 14.63 -19.35
CA VAL A 9 1.05 13.64 -20.21
C VAL A 9 0.13 13.46 -21.40
N VAL A 10 0.39 14.23 -22.46
CA VAL A 10 -0.22 14.00 -23.76
C VAL A 10 0.52 12.82 -24.37
N PHE A 11 -0.16 11.68 -24.51
CA PHE A 11 0.36 10.57 -25.28
C PHE A 11 0.28 10.98 -26.75
N GLU A 12 1.42 11.38 -27.34
CA GLU A 12 1.52 11.50 -28.79
C GLU A 12 1.43 10.07 -29.37
N ASP A 13 0.43 9.82 -30.20
CA ASP A 13 0.29 8.58 -30.97
C ASP A 13 1.51 8.44 -31.91
N GLU A 14 2.58 7.80 -31.44
CA GLU A 14 3.59 7.21 -32.30
C GLU A 14 3.08 5.84 -32.78
N ASP A 15 2.98 5.69 -34.11
CA ASP A 15 2.44 4.57 -34.90
C ASP A 15 3.11 3.18 -34.68
N ASP A 16 3.55 2.81 -33.47
CA ASP A 16 4.17 1.51 -33.22
C ASP A 16 3.50 0.73 -32.06
N ASP A 17 3.03 -0.47 -32.42
CA ASP A 17 2.46 -1.54 -31.59
C ASP A 17 0.99 -1.40 -31.14
N GLU A 18 0.07 -2.00 -31.92
CA GLU A 18 -1.32 -2.32 -31.52
C GLU A 18 -1.38 -3.03 -30.16
N HIS A 19 -0.34 -3.80 -29.81
CA HIS A 19 -0.22 -4.43 -28.49
C HIS A 19 0.15 -3.44 -27.36
N ALA A 20 0.96 -2.42 -27.64
CA ALA A 20 1.27 -1.34 -26.70
C ALA A 20 0.05 -0.44 -26.50
N GLY A 21 -0.71 -0.20 -27.58
CA GLY A 21 -2.00 0.51 -27.60
C GLY A 21 -3.17 -0.19 -26.89
N ILE A 22 -3.09 -1.50 -26.65
CA ILE A 22 -4.06 -2.22 -25.82
C ILE A 22 -3.60 -2.26 -24.35
N ALA A 23 -2.30 -2.39 -24.13
CA ALA A 23 -1.72 -2.47 -22.79
C ALA A 23 -1.82 -1.12 -22.04
N ASN A 24 -1.60 0.00 -22.72
CA ASN A 24 -1.78 1.34 -22.17
C ASN A 24 -3.26 1.62 -21.84
N GLU A 25 -4.21 1.32 -22.73
CA GLU A 25 -5.64 1.54 -22.53
C GLU A 25 -6.17 0.72 -21.35
N THR A 26 -5.76 -0.54 -21.25
CA THR A 26 -6.10 -1.42 -20.11
C THR A 26 -5.54 -0.86 -18.80
N THR A 27 -4.29 -0.40 -18.79
CA THR A 27 -3.64 0.16 -17.59
C THR A 27 -4.29 1.48 -17.16
N LEU A 28 -4.60 2.36 -18.10
CA LEU A 28 -5.27 3.63 -17.83
C LEU A 28 -6.69 3.40 -17.26
N THR A 29 -7.41 2.41 -17.80
CA THR A 29 -8.72 2.02 -17.27
C THR A 29 -8.61 1.52 -15.82
N GLU A 30 -7.64 0.66 -15.50
CA GLU A 30 -7.42 0.18 -14.12
C GLU A 30 -7.05 1.33 -13.16
N LEU A 31 -6.25 2.29 -13.61
CA LEU A 31 -5.89 3.47 -12.83
C LEU A 31 -7.07 4.43 -12.63
N GLN A 32 -7.97 4.54 -13.60
CA GLN A 32 -9.19 5.33 -13.49
C GLN A 32 -10.18 4.66 -12.51
N ASP A 33 -10.39 3.35 -12.63
CA ASP A 33 -11.26 2.56 -11.74
C ASP A 33 -10.78 2.58 -10.28
N SER A 34 -9.46 2.61 -10.09
CA SER A 34 -8.83 2.73 -8.77
C SER A 34 -8.83 4.15 -8.21
N LYS A 35 -9.40 5.13 -8.92
CA LYS A 35 -9.45 6.55 -8.57
C LYS A 35 -8.06 7.16 -8.36
N ILE A 36 -7.08 6.67 -9.12
CA ILE A 36 -5.71 7.18 -9.12
C ILE A 36 -5.59 8.29 -10.17
N ILE A 37 -6.21 8.12 -11.34
CA ILE A 37 -6.25 9.14 -12.39
C ILE A 37 -7.69 9.48 -12.78
N GLU A 38 -7.84 10.62 -13.44
CA GLU A 38 -9.04 11.01 -14.17
C GLU A 38 -8.64 11.14 -15.65
N LEU A 39 -9.40 10.47 -16.52
CA LEU A 39 -9.29 10.57 -17.97
C LEU A 39 -10.40 11.50 -18.44
N ASP A 40 -10.04 12.51 -19.22
CA ASP A 40 -11.00 13.37 -19.90
C ASP A 40 -11.38 12.70 -21.24
N ASP A 41 -12.66 12.37 -21.40
CA ASP A 41 -13.19 11.71 -22.59
C ASP A 41 -13.19 12.63 -23.83
N ASP A 42 -13.15 13.96 -23.63
CA ASP A 42 -13.26 14.95 -24.71
C ASP A 42 -11.90 15.23 -25.39
N ASP A 43 -10.82 15.30 -24.62
CA ASP A 43 -9.48 15.64 -25.12
C ASP A 43 -8.40 14.58 -24.86
N GLY A 44 -8.75 13.48 -24.19
CA GLY A 44 -7.84 12.37 -23.87
C GLY A 44 -6.81 12.71 -22.80
N SER A 45 -6.93 13.85 -22.11
CA SER A 45 -5.97 14.25 -21.09
C SER A 45 -6.08 13.39 -19.83
N VAL A 46 -4.94 13.19 -19.17
CA VAL A 46 -4.83 12.42 -17.93
C VAL A 46 -4.43 13.33 -16.78
N LEU A 47 -5.26 13.36 -15.73
CA LEU A 47 -5.02 14.16 -14.53
C LEU A 47 -4.85 13.25 -13.30
N PRO A 48 -3.79 13.44 -12.49
CA PRO A 48 -3.62 12.67 -11.27
C PRO A 48 -4.62 13.12 -10.20
N GLN A 49 -5.29 12.17 -9.56
CA GLN A 49 -6.12 12.46 -8.39
C GLN A 49 -5.26 12.70 -7.13
N ASN A 50 -5.89 13.23 -6.08
CA ASN A 50 -5.23 13.47 -4.78
C ASN A 50 -4.54 12.21 -4.24
N ALA A 51 -5.15 11.04 -4.41
CA ALA A 51 -4.57 9.77 -3.98
C ALA A 51 -3.27 9.44 -4.73
N ALA A 52 -3.21 9.69 -6.04
CA ALA A 52 -2.00 9.52 -6.83
C ALA A 52 -0.89 10.49 -6.42
N MET A 53 -1.23 11.75 -6.18
CA MET A 53 -0.26 12.74 -5.72
C MET A 53 0.35 12.37 -4.36
N ILE A 54 -0.48 11.90 -3.41
CA ILE A 54 -0.02 11.42 -2.11
C ILE A 54 0.85 10.17 -2.29
N ALA A 55 0.40 9.20 -3.09
CA ALA A 55 1.14 7.96 -3.33
C ALA A 55 2.53 8.24 -3.92
N ALA A 56 2.60 9.06 -4.97
CA ALA A 56 3.86 9.46 -5.60
C ALA A 56 4.78 10.20 -4.64
N TYR A 57 4.25 11.12 -3.82
CA TYR A 57 5.05 11.89 -2.87
C TYR A 57 5.69 11.01 -1.78
N TYR A 58 4.97 10.01 -1.28
CA TYR A 58 5.45 9.12 -0.22
C TYR A 58 6.04 7.80 -0.75
N ASN A 59 6.17 7.66 -2.06
CA ASN A 59 6.63 6.43 -2.71
C ASN A 59 5.82 5.19 -2.27
N ILE A 60 4.51 5.34 -2.23
CA ILE A 60 3.55 4.27 -1.90
C ILE A 60 3.05 3.66 -3.20
N SER A 61 2.99 2.34 -3.26
CA SER A 61 2.43 1.58 -4.37
C SER A 61 0.97 1.97 -4.65
N TYR A 62 0.58 2.06 -5.92
CA TYR A 62 -0.82 2.33 -6.29
C TYR A 62 -1.76 1.23 -5.76
N ILE A 63 -1.28 -0.01 -5.66
CA ILE A 63 -2.03 -1.14 -5.10
C ILE A 63 -2.30 -0.92 -3.60
N THR A 64 -1.30 -0.46 -2.86
CA THR A 64 -1.46 -0.08 -1.45
C THR A 64 -2.42 1.10 -1.30
N MET A 65 -2.30 2.12 -2.14
CA MET A 65 -3.21 3.27 -2.11
C MET A 65 -4.66 2.85 -2.43
N GLN A 66 -4.87 1.99 -3.42
CA GLN A 66 -6.18 1.42 -3.73
C GLN A 66 -6.74 0.65 -2.53
N THR A 67 -5.93 -0.18 -1.89
CA THR A 67 -6.32 -0.91 -0.67
C THR A 67 -6.76 0.03 0.44
N PHE A 68 -6.05 1.15 0.62
CA PHE A 68 -6.40 2.18 1.59
C PHE A 68 -7.71 2.87 1.25
N LEU A 69 -7.92 3.26 -0.01
CA LEU A 69 -9.15 3.91 -0.47
C LEU A 69 -10.39 3.03 -0.30
N LEU A 70 -10.26 1.72 -0.54
CA LEU A 70 -11.37 0.77 -0.39
C LEU A 70 -11.68 0.42 1.07
N SER A 71 -10.68 0.50 1.96
CA SER A 71 -10.80 0.00 3.34
C SER A 71 -10.97 1.09 4.39
N LEU A 72 -10.44 2.30 4.14
CA LEU A 72 -10.54 3.41 5.08
C LEU A 72 -11.89 4.12 4.96
N SER A 73 -12.47 4.42 6.12
CA SER A 73 -13.66 5.24 6.23
C SER A 73 -13.57 6.12 7.47
N ALA A 74 -14.42 7.14 7.57
CA ALA A 74 -14.51 7.99 8.76
C ALA A 74 -14.86 7.21 10.06
N ARG A 75 -15.28 5.94 9.95
CA ARG A 75 -15.63 5.09 11.10
C ARG A 75 -14.53 4.08 11.46
N THR A 76 -13.45 4.01 10.69
CA THR A 76 -12.37 3.04 10.93
C THR A 76 -11.66 3.36 12.25
N LYS A 77 -11.62 2.37 13.16
CA LYS A 77 -10.98 2.50 14.48
C LYS A 77 -9.54 1.98 14.43
N LEU A 78 -8.78 2.21 15.51
CA LEU A 78 -7.37 1.82 15.64
C LEU A 78 -7.05 0.41 15.13
N LYS A 79 -7.87 -0.59 15.51
CA LYS A 79 -7.68 -1.97 15.03
C LYS A 79 -7.72 -2.05 13.50
N GLY A 80 -8.74 -1.46 12.89
CA GLY A 80 -8.88 -1.45 11.43
C GLY A 80 -7.76 -0.67 10.76
N ILE A 81 -7.34 0.45 11.35
CA ILE A 81 -6.18 1.22 10.84
C ILE A 81 -4.92 0.37 10.83
N LEU A 82 -4.63 -0.36 11.92
CA LEU A 82 -3.47 -1.24 11.99
C LEU A 82 -3.55 -2.36 10.96
N GLU A 83 -4.70 -3.05 10.86
CA GLU A 83 -4.89 -4.12 9.87
C GLU A 83 -4.69 -3.60 8.44
N ILE A 84 -5.28 -2.44 8.10
CA ILE A 84 -5.18 -1.81 6.76
C ILE A 84 -3.75 -1.37 6.45
N ILE A 85 -3.07 -0.70 7.38
CA ILE A 85 -1.67 -0.28 7.14
C ILE A 85 -0.80 -1.52 6.93
N THR A 86 -0.96 -2.55 7.74
CA THR A 86 -0.11 -3.75 7.67
C THR A 86 -0.42 -4.65 6.47
N SER A 87 -1.55 -4.44 5.77
CA SER A 87 -1.87 -5.10 4.51
C SER A 87 -1.25 -4.42 3.28
N ALA A 88 -0.46 -3.37 3.48
CA ALA A 88 0.26 -2.70 2.41
C ALA A 88 1.20 -3.66 1.67
N THR A 89 1.26 -3.54 0.34
CA THR A 89 2.07 -4.40 -0.54
C THR A 89 3.57 -4.27 -0.27
N GLU A 90 4.02 -3.13 0.25
CA GLU A 90 5.39 -2.86 0.66
C GLU A 90 5.89 -3.89 1.68
N PHE A 91 4.99 -4.41 2.53
CA PHE A 91 5.32 -5.40 3.54
C PHE A 91 5.47 -6.82 2.99
N GLU A 92 5.06 -7.12 1.75
CA GLU A 92 5.26 -8.45 1.15
C GLU A 92 6.75 -8.83 1.04
N THR A 93 7.63 -7.83 1.03
CA THR A 93 9.09 -8.00 1.00
C THR A 93 9.68 -8.49 2.32
N ILE A 94 8.93 -8.42 3.44
CA ILE A 94 9.38 -8.88 4.75
C ILE A 94 9.59 -10.39 4.72
N GLN A 95 10.79 -10.83 5.11
CA GLN A 95 11.10 -12.26 5.15
C GLN A 95 10.38 -12.98 6.29
N ILE A 96 9.72 -14.09 5.98
CA ILE A 96 9.18 -15.04 6.95
C ILE A 96 10.17 -16.18 7.18
N ARG A 97 10.69 -16.31 8.41
CA ARG A 97 11.63 -17.36 8.79
C ARG A 97 10.94 -18.41 9.67
N ARG A 98 11.10 -19.70 9.33
CA ARG A 98 10.42 -20.83 10.01
C ARG A 98 10.65 -20.93 11.52
N HIS A 99 11.73 -20.36 12.04
CA HIS A 99 12.06 -20.43 13.46
C HIS A 99 11.45 -19.28 14.28
N GLU A 100 10.76 -18.32 13.64
CA GLU A 100 10.21 -17.14 14.28
C GLU A 100 8.74 -17.30 14.71
N ASP A 101 8.02 -18.32 14.21
CA ASP A 101 6.58 -18.51 14.46
C ASP A 101 6.21 -18.50 15.95
N GLY A 102 6.99 -19.22 16.76
CA GLY A 102 6.75 -19.34 18.20
C GLY A 102 6.96 -18.02 18.94
N ILE A 103 7.95 -17.22 18.54
CA ILE A 103 8.21 -15.92 19.17
C ILE A 103 7.24 -14.85 18.69
N LEU A 104 6.89 -14.83 17.40
CA LEU A 104 5.87 -13.92 16.86
C LEU A 104 4.52 -14.13 17.54
N ARG A 105 4.11 -15.39 17.77
CA ARG A 105 2.88 -15.69 18.55
C ARG A 105 2.97 -15.19 19.99
N ARG A 106 4.10 -15.40 20.68
CA ARG A 106 4.28 -14.91 22.06
C ARG A 106 4.26 -13.39 22.16
N ILE A 107 4.82 -12.68 21.17
CA ILE A 107 4.75 -11.22 21.10
C ILE A 107 3.30 -10.82 20.81
N TYR A 108 2.68 -11.45 19.82
CA TYR A 108 1.29 -11.22 19.45
C TYR A 108 0.34 -11.39 20.63
N ASP A 109 0.55 -12.36 21.52
CA ASP A 109 -0.29 -12.55 22.71
C ASP A 109 -0.17 -11.38 23.70
N ARG A 110 0.96 -10.68 23.73
CA ARG A 110 1.24 -9.56 24.65
C ARG A 110 0.85 -8.19 24.12
N VAL A 111 0.69 -8.01 22.81
CA VAL A 111 0.29 -6.72 22.23
C VAL A 111 -1.22 -6.44 22.43
N PRO A 112 -1.64 -5.18 22.57
CA PRO A 112 -3.01 -4.83 22.97
C PRO A 112 -4.06 -5.09 21.88
N VAL A 113 -3.70 -4.98 20.60
CA VAL A 113 -4.64 -5.11 19.48
C VAL A 113 -4.47 -6.48 18.82
N LYS A 114 -5.58 -7.18 18.61
CA LYS A 114 -5.62 -8.48 17.94
C LYS A 114 -6.27 -8.36 16.57
N MET A 115 -5.69 -9.04 15.59
CA MET A 115 -6.28 -9.21 14.26
C MET A 115 -7.58 -9.98 14.35
N SER A 116 -8.49 -9.69 13.42
CA SER A 116 -9.75 -10.42 13.24
C SER A 116 -9.48 -11.85 12.79
N GLN A 117 -8.56 -12.03 11.85
CA GLN A 117 -8.16 -13.33 11.29
C GLN A 117 -6.64 -13.36 11.12
N PRO A 118 -5.88 -13.82 12.13
CA PRO A 118 -4.42 -13.84 12.05
C PRO A 118 -3.93 -14.97 11.13
N ALA A 119 -3.24 -14.59 10.05
CA ALA A 119 -2.49 -15.50 9.17
C ALA A 119 -1.01 -15.54 9.60
N TYR A 120 -0.69 -16.45 10.51
CA TYR A 120 0.60 -16.47 11.23
C TYR A 120 1.85 -16.66 10.36
N ASP A 121 1.66 -17.16 9.14
CA ASP A 121 2.69 -17.42 8.13
C ASP A 121 2.81 -16.28 7.10
N SER A 122 2.06 -15.19 7.27
CA SER A 122 2.06 -14.06 6.33
C SER A 122 3.01 -12.92 6.74
N PRO A 123 3.64 -12.24 5.77
CA PRO A 123 4.42 -11.03 6.02
C PRO A 123 3.59 -9.91 6.69
N HIS A 124 2.31 -9.78 6.33
CA HIS A 124 1.40 -8.81 6.93
C HIS A 124 1.16 -9.06 8.44
N PHE A 125 1.04 -10.33 8.85
CA PHE A 125 0.97 -10.67 10.27
C PHE A 125 2.25 -10.28 11.01
N LYS A 126 3.41 -10.56 10.41
CA LYS A 126 4.70 -10.17 10.98
C LYS A 126 4.81 -8.64 11.11
N ALA A 127 4.44 -7.89 10.07
CA ALA A 127 4.38 -6.42 10.10
C ALA A 127 3.46 -5.91 11.23
N PHE A 128 2.27 -6.51 11.37
CA PHE A 128 1.31 -6.15 12.42
C PHE A 128 1.84 -6.37 13.84
N VAL A 129 2.57 -7.47 14.07
CA VAL A 129 3.21 -7.76 15.34
C VAL A 129 4.35 -6.77 15.61
N LEU A 130 5.25 -6.56 14.64
CA LEU A 130 6.41 -5.69 14.78
C LEU A 130 6.01 -4.23 15.00
N LEU A 131 4.99 -3.73 14.29
CA LEU A 131 4.48 -2.37 14.47
C LEU A 131 3.97 -2.12 15.90
N GLN A 132 3.22 -3.07 16.46
CA GLN A 132 2.74 -2.96 17.84
C GLN A 132 3.86 -3.14 18.86
N ALA A 133 4.83 -4.02 18.58
CA ALA A 133 6.01 -4.19 19.42
C ALA A 133 6.84 -2.89 19.47
N HIS A 134 6.98 -2.20 18.33
CA HIS A 134 7.61 -0.90 18.21
C HIS A 134 6.92 0.15 19.10
N PHE A 135 5.60 0.34 18.96
CA PHE A 135 4.84 1.27 19.79
C PHE A 135 4.93 0.96 21.29
N SER A 136 5.02 -0.33 21.62
CA SER A 136 5.15 -0.82 23.00
C SER A 136 6.59 -0.83 23.52
N ARG A 137 7.58 -0.44 22.69
CA ARG A 137 9.03 -0.47 23.00
C ARG A 137 9.49 -1.82 23.54
N MET A 138 8.96 -2.92 22.99
CA MET A 138 9.32 -4.27 23.43
C MET A 138 10.75 -4.61 23.03
N GLN A 139 11.46 -5.35 23.89
CA GLN A 139 12.75 -5.92 23.51
C GLN A 139 12.53 -7.11 22.58
N LEU A 140 13.06 -7.01 21.37
CA LEU A 140 13.00 -8.05 20.34
C LEU A 140 14.36 -8.75 20.19
N PRO A 141 14.38 -10.02 19.76
CA PRO A 141 15.59 -10.64 19.24
C PRO A 141 16.19 -9.83 18.10
N ILE A 142 17.51 -9.96 17.91
CA ILE A 142 18.27 -9.20 16.91
C ILE A 142 17.65 -9.31 15.51
N ASP A 143 17.24 -10.52 15.10
CA ASP A 143 16.70 -10.75 13.75
C ASP A 143 15.38 -9.99 13.53
N LEU A 144 14.47 -10.03 14.51
CA LEU A 144 13.19 -9.31 14.46
C LEU A 144 13.38 -7.79 14.62
N SER A 145 14.39 -7.36 15.38
CA SER A 145 14.73 -5.94 15.50
C SER A 145 15.21 -5.38 14.17
N LYS A 146 16.02 -6.15 13.43
CA LYS A 146 16.48 -5.77 12.08
C LYS A 146 15.32 -5.65 11.10
N ASP A 147 14.37 -6.58 11.15
CA ASP A 147 13.19 -6.52 10.28
C ASP A 147 12.31 -5.28 10.55
N GLN A 148 12.46 -4.63 11.71
CA GLN A 148 11.75 -3.40 12.07
C GLN A 148 12.47 -2.12 11.62
N GLU A 149 13.70 -2.22 11.13
CA GLU A 149 14.52 -1.10 10.63
C GLU A 149 14.45 -0.93 9.11
N ILE A 150 13.83 -1.88 8.41
CA ILE A 150 13.59 -1.88 6.97
C ILE A 150 12.36 -1.02 6.66
#